data_AF-A0A6L8I3K6-F1
#
_entry.id   AF-A0A6L8I3K6-F1
#
_cell.length_a   1.000
_cell.length_b   1.000
_cell.length_c   1.000
_cell.angle_alpha   90.00
_cell.angle_beta   90.00
_cell.angle_gamma   90.00
#
_symmetry.space_group_name_H-M   'P 1'
#
loop_
_entity.id
_entity.type
_entity.pdbx_description
1 polymer ?
#
loop_
_entity_poly.entity_id
_entity_poly.type
_entity_poly.pdbx_seq_one_letter_code
_entity_poly.pdbx_strand_id
1 'polypeptide(L)'
;LSEPEGTGRKAHVAHTLKCDRVWGSPGYPFDEGERRTLIERAYDRCHCPEGVGRQYAAVTACRTGFADLGGITVPTLVIHGTDDALLPVAHGEDIATRIPGAKLVTIPGMGHDLEGEIPDMIVQHVTRLARRSGDSRS
;
A
#
# COMPACT_ATOMS: atom_id res chain seq x y z
N LEU A 1 -13.72 -8.74 -1.00
CA LEU A 1 -14.52 -7.49 -0.96
C LEU A 1 -15.86 -7.77 -1.61
N SER A 2 -16.93 -7.18 -1.10
CA SER A 2 -18.24 -7.27 -1.76
C SER A 2 -18.25 -6.42 -3.03
N GLU A 3 -19.23 -6.61 -3.90
CA GLU A 3 -19.46 -5.72 -5.04
C GLU A 3 -20.15 -4.41 -4.61
N PRO A 4 -20.06 -3.33 -5.41
CA PRO A 4 -20.84 -2.12 -5.19
C PRO A 4 -22.35 -2.40 -5.25
N GLU A 5 -23.11 -1.77 -4.36
CA GLU A 5 -24.57 -1.78 -4.41
C GLU A 5 -25.04 -0.84 -5.54
N GLY A 6 -25.22 -1.41 -6.72
CA GLY A 6 -25.65 -0.70 -7.92
C GLY A 6 -24.51 -0.35 -8.88
N THR A 7 -24.87 0.34 -9.97
CA THR A 7 -23.95 0.61 -11.09
C THR A 7 -23.59 2.08 -11.22
N GLY A 8 -22.44 2.36 -11.83
CA GLY A 8 -22.01 3.71 -12.21
C GLY A 8 -21.19 4.44 -11.14
N ARG A 9 -20.74 5.66 -11.50
CA ARG A 9 -19.77 6.46 -10.73
C ARG A 9 -20.14 6.62 -9.26
N LYS A 10 -21.38 7.01 -8.96
CA LYS A 10 -21.83 7.25 -7.57
C LYS A 10 -21.78 5.98 -6.71
N ALA A 11 -22.22 4.84 -7.26
CA ALA A 11 -22.20 3.56 -6.55
C ALA A 11 -20.76 3.09 -6.30
N HIS A 12 -19.88 3.23 -7.32
CA HIS A 12 -18.46 2.92 -7.18
C HIS A 12 -17.79 3.78 -6.10
N VAL A 13 -17.99 5.10 -6.14
CA VAL A 13 -17.39 6.03 -5.17
C VAL A 13 -17.85 5.70 -3.75
N ALA A 14 -19.15 5.49 -3.54
CA ALA A 14 -19.68 5.14 -2.23
C ALA A 14 -19.14 3.80 -1.71
N HIS A 15 -19.02 2.80 -2.59
CA HIS A 15 -18.48 1.49 -2.24
C HIS A 15 -17.00 1.56 -1.87
N THR A 16 -16.16 2.19 -2.70
CA THR A 16 -14.73 2.32 -2.44
C THR A 16 -14.48 3.09 -1.15
N LEU A 17 -15.21 4.18 -0.91
CA LEU A 17 -15.09 4.96 0.33
C LEU A 17 -15.47 4.15 1.58
N LYS A 18 -16.47 3.29 1.49
CA LYS A 18 -16.83 2.34 2.56
C LYS A 18 -15.69 1.36 2.83
N CYS A 19 -15.06 0.83 1.77
CA CYS A 19 -13.93 -0.09 1.89
C CYS A 19 -12.68 0.58 2.47
N ASP A 20 -12.34 1.78 2.01
CA ASP A 20 -11.22 2.57 2.51
C ASP A 20 -11.34 2.86 4.01
N ARG A 21 -12.56 3.01 4.52
CA ARG A 21 -12.79 3.19 5.96
C ARG A 21 -12.52 1.94 6.80
N VAL A 22 -12.55 0.75 6.19
CA VAL A 22 -12.36 -0.53 6.90
C VAL A 22 -10.88 -0.86 7.09
N TRP A 23 -10.05 -0.61 6.07
CA TRP A 23 -8.61 -0.91 6.13
C TRP A 23 -7.73 0.34 6.20
N GLY A 24 -8.32 1.54 6.25
CA GLY A 24 -7.60 2.80 6.38
C GLY A 24 -6.79 2.88 7.67
N SER A 25 -6.01 3.95 7.80
CA SER A 25 -5.09 4.11 8.91
C SER A 25 -5.76 4.65 10.19
N PRO A 26 -6.03 3.82 11.21
CA PRO A 26 -6.78 4.25 12.39
C PRO A 26 -6.08 5.31 13.23
N GLY A 27 -4.74 5.41 13.14
CA GLY A 27 -3.95 6.42 13.83
C GLY A 27 -3.91 7.78 13.13
N TYR A 28 -4.51 7.92 11.94
CA TYR A 28 -4.39 9.11 11.11
C TYR A 28 -5.77 9.68 10.72
N PRO A 29 -5.89 11.00 10.51
CA PRO A 29 -7.15 11.62 10.12
C PRO A 29 -7.65 11.11 8.77
N PHE A 30 -8.86 10.55 8.74
CA PHE A 30 -9.54 10.20 7.50
C PHE A 30 -10.38 11.38 6.99
N ASP A 31 -9.83 12.14 6.04
CA ASP A 31 -10.58 13.17 5.32
C ASP A 31 -11.43 12.53 4.22
N GLU A 32 -12.73 12.38 4.51
CA GLU A 32 -13.68 11.79 3.57
C GLU A 32 -13.81 12.61 2.26
N GLY A 33 -13.68 13.93 2.33
CA GLY A 33 -13.81 14.83 1.17
C GLY A 33 -12.62 14.71 0.23
N GLU A 34 -11.41 14.68 0.79
CA GLU A 34 -10.18 14.42 0.05
C GLU A 34 -10.21 13.01 -0.56
N ARG A 35 -10.54 11.99 0.25
CA ARG A 35 -10.57 10.61 -0.23
C ARG A 35 -11.61 10.41 -1.33
N ARG A 36 -12.80 10.99 -1.19
CA ARG A 36 -13.82 11.01 -2.25
C ARG A 36 -13.27 11.64 -3.53
N THR A 37 -12.62 12.79 -3.43
CA THR A 37 -12.02 13.48 -4.58
C THR A 37 -10.98 12.60 -5.29
N LEU A 38 -10.16 11.88 -4.54
CA LEU A 38 -9.18 10.95 -5.08
C LEU A 38 -9.85 9.77 -5.80
N ILE A 39 -10.86 9.14 -5.20
CA ILE A 39 -11.60 8.02 -5.79
C ILE A 39 -12.28 8.48 -7.09
N GLU A 40 -12.91 9.64 -7.07
CA GLU A 40 -13.56 10.25 -8.23
C GLU A 40 -12.58 10.48 -9.38
N ARG A 41 -11.40 11.06 -9.09
CA ARG A 41 -10.34 11.23 -10.10
C ARG A 41 -9.83 9.90 -10.63
N ALA A 42 -9.69 8.88 -9.78
CA ALA A 42 -9.25 7.55 -10.19
C ALA A 42 -10.28 6.91 -11.14
N TYR A 43 -11.57 7.04 -10.82
CA TYR A 43 -12.67 6.58 -11.67
C TYR A 43 -12.65 7.27 -13.04
N ASP A 44 -12.57 8.61 -13.05
CA ASP A 44 -12.60 9.42 -14.27
C ASP A 44 -11.35 9.17 -15.13
N ARG A 45 -10.21 8.82 -14.51
CA ARG A 45 -8.97 8.46 -15.20
C ARG A 45 -9.05 7.11 -15.91
N CYS A 46 -9.54 6.07 -15.23
CA CYS A 46 -9.65 4.72 -15.79
C CYS A 46 -10.52 3.81 -14.91
N HIS A 47 -11.82 3.75 -15.21
CA HIS A 47 -12.72 2.80 -14.57
C HIS A 47 -12.78 1.48 -15.36
N CYS A 48 -12.28 0.39 -14.76
CA CYS A 48 -12.33 -0.96 -15.31
C CYS A 48 -12.78 -1.96 -14.23
N PRO A 49 -14.09 -2.26 -14.13
CA PRO A 49 -14.64 -3.19 -13.15
C PRO A 49 -14.00 -4.57 -13.15
N GLU A 50 -13.68 -5.08 -14.34
CA GLU A 50 -13.09 -6.40 -14.53
C GLU A 50 -11.63 -6.44 -14.04
N GLY A 51 -11.01 -5.27 -13.84
CA GLY A 51 -9.63 -5.14 -13.35
C GLY A 51 -9.45 -5.76 -11.97
N VAL A 52 -10.44 -5.63 -11.08
CA VAL A 52 -10.40 -6.20 -9.73
C VAL A 52 -10.33 -7.73 -9.79
N GLY A 53 -11.19 -8.36 -10.60
CA GLY A 53 -11.18 -9.81 -10.77
C GLY A 53 -9.86 -10.32 -11.35
N ARG A 54 -9.29 -9.60 -12.34
CA ARG A 54 -7.97 -9.95 -12.90
C ARG A 54 -6.84 -9.80 -11.87
N GLN A 55 -6.86 -8.76 -11.05
CA GLN A 55 -5.88 -8.58 -9.97
C GLN A 55 -5.93 -9.73 -8.97
N TYR A 56 -7.12 -10.12 -8.50
CA TYR A 56 -7.26 -11.25 -7.57
C TYR A 56 -6.81 -12.57 -8.20
N ALA A 57 -7.20 -12.84 -9.45
CA ALA A 57 -6.74 -14.03 -10.16
C ALA A 57 -5.21 -14.09 -10.26
N ALA A 58 -4.56 -12.94 -10.51
CA ALA A 58 -3.09 -12.85 -10.54
C ALA A 58 -2.47 -13.11 -9.16
N VAL A 59 -3.03 -12.56 -8.08
CA VAL A 59 -2.55 -12.82 -6.71
C VAL A 59 -2.68 -14.31 -6.37
N THR A 60 -3.82 -14.94 -6.68
CA THR A 60 -4.03 -16.38 -6.44
C THR A 60 -3.12 -17.26 -7.31
N ALA A 61 -2.86 -16.85 -8.55
CA ALA A 61 -1.97 -17.57 -9.45
C ALA A 61 -0.48 -17.32 -9.17
N CYS A 62 -0.13 -16.31 -8.36
CA CYS A 62 1.24 -15.99 -8.00
C CYS A 62 1.80 -17.09 -7.08
N ARG A 63 2.52 -18.03 -7.68
CA ARG A 63 3.13 -19.17 -6.97
C ARG A 63 4.53 -18.87 -6.44
N THR A 64 5.10 -17.72 -6.76
CA THR A 64 6.44 -17.30 -6.30
C THR A 64 6.34 -16.70 -4.91
N GLY A 65 6.23 -17.56 -3.89
CA GLY A 65 6.35 -17.15 -2.50
C GLY A 65 7.82 -16.91 -2.17
N PHE A 66 8.23 -15.66 -1.93
CA PHE A 66 9.44 -15.18 -1.23
C PHE A 66 10.82 -15.84 -1.51
N ALA A 67 10.94 -16.79 -2.42
CA ALA A 67 12.10 -17.66 -2.59
C ALA A 67 13.32 -16.94 -3.18
N ASP A 68 13.11 -15.77 -3.79
CA ASP A 68 14.14 -15.00 -4.49
C ASP A 68 14.57 -13.72 -3.75
N LEU A 69 14.01 -13.45 -2.56
CA LEU A 69 14.34 -12.23 -1.81
C LEU A 69 15.81 -12.18 -1.37
N GLY A 70 16.44 -13.34 -1.16
CA GLY A 70 17.85 -13.45 -0.82
C GLY A 70 18.81 -12.98 -1.92
N GLY A 71 18.35 -12.93 -3.18
CA GLY A 71 19.14 -12.46 -4.32
C GLY A 71 19.20 -10.94 -4.47
N ILE A 72 18.41 -10.20 -3.69
CA ILE A 72 18.38 -8.73 -3.73
C ILE A 72 19.64 -8.18 -3.04
N THR A 73 20.50 -7.52 -3.82
CA THR A 73 21.79 -6.96 -3.35
C THR A 73 21.81 -5.44 -3.30
N VAL A 74 20.75 -4.78 -3.77
CA VAL A 74 20.63 -3.31 -3.74
C VAL A 74 20.07 -2.82 -2.40
N PRO A 75 20.38 -1.57 -1.99
CA PRO A 75 19.79 -0.98 -0.78
C PRO A 75 18.27 -1.08 -0.80
N THR A 76 17.71 -1.75 0.20
CA THR A 76 16.28 -2.06 0.27
C THR A 76 15.65 -1.49 1.54
N LEU A 77 14.46 -0.92 1.40
CA LEU A 77 13.65 -0.40 2.48
C LEU A 77 12.27 -1.04 2.40
N VAL A 78 11.82 -1.62 3.52
CA VAL A 78 10.46 -2.11 3.73
C VAL A 78 9.77 -1.12 4.66
N ILE A 79 8.60 -0.62 4.26
CA ILE A 79 7.76 0.25 5.09
C ILE A 79 6.43 -0.47 5.28
N HIS A 80 5.94 -0.58 6.52
CA HIS A 80 4.68 -1.27 6.83
C HIS A 80 3.93 -0.59 7.98
N GLY A 81 2.60 -0.55 7.90
CA GLY A 81 1.77 -0.02 8.99
C GLY A 81 1.51 -1.03 10.11
N THR A 82 1.60 -0.63 11.37
CA THR A 82 1.36 -1.59 12.48
C THR A 82 -0.09 -2.08 12.55
N ASP A 83 -1.01 -1.32 11.95
CA ASP A 83 -2.46 -1.51 12.09
C ASP A 83 -3.09 -1.88 10.73
N ASP A 84 -2.28 -2.34 9.76
CA ASP A 84 -2.77 -2.85 8.48
C ASP A 84 -3.57 -4.15 8.70
N ALA A 85 -4.90 -4.02 8.63
CA ALA A 85 -5.85 -5.12 8.78
C ALA A 85 -5.96 -6.02 7.53
N LEU A 86 -5.46 -5.56 6.38
CA LEU A 86 -5.48 -6.34 5.14
C LEU A 86 -4.24 -7.21 5.01
N LEU A 87 -3.07 -6.66 5.35
CA LEU A 87 -1.77 -7.34 5.33
C LEU A 87 -1.07 -7.10 6.67
N PRO A 88 -1.10 -8.08 7.60
CA PRO A 88 -0.48 -7.91 8.92
C PRO A 88 1.00 -7.52 8.85
N VAL A 89 1.45 -6.71 9.81
CA VAL A 89 2.85 -6.21 9.89
C VAL A 89 3.91 -7.30 9.83
N ALA A 90 3.57 -8.52 10.31
CA ALA A 90 4.42 -9.70 10.22
C ALA A 90 4.86 -10.03 8.78
N HIS A 91 4.08 -9.65 7.77
CA HIS A 91 4.48 -9.80 6.36
C HIS A 91 5.65 -8.87 6.01
N GLY A 92 5.62 -7.62 6.45
CA GLY A 92 6.72 -6.68 6.25
C GLY A 92 7.99 -7.10 7.01
N GLU A 93 7.81 -7.63 8.23
CA GLU A 93 8.91 -8.23 9.00
C GLU A 93 9.54 -9.42 8.27
N ASP A 94 8.72 -10.36 7.79
CA ASP A 94 9.21 -11.53 7.04
C ASP A 94 9.99 -11.10 5.79
N ILE A 95 9.48 -10.14 5.01
CA ILE A 95 10.19 -9.59 3.84
C ILE A 95 11.55 -8.99 4.25
N ALA A 96 11.58 -8.16 5.29
CA ALA A 96 12.80 -7.50 5.72
C ALA A 96 13.86 -8.51 6.22
N THR A 97 13.45 -9.61 6.84
CA THR A 97 14.39 -10.65 7.29
C THR A 97 14.99 -11.47 6.14
N ARG A 98 14.28 -11.58 5.01
CA ARG A 98 14.72 -12.38 3.85
C ARG A 98 15.63 -11.63 2.90
N ILE A 99 15.62 -10.29 2.93
CA ILE A 99 16.44 -9.45 2.06
C ILE A 99 17.72 -9.03 2.79
N PRO A 100 18.92 -9.43 2.33
CA PRO A 100 20.17 -9.05 2.96
C PRO A 100 20.33 -7.53 3.07
N GLY A 101 20.50 -7.02 4.30
CA GLY A 101 20.71 -5.60 4.57
C GLY A 101 19.48 -4.70 4.39
N ALA A 102 18.29 -5.27 4.22
CA ALA A 102 17.06 -4.48 4.20
C ALA A 102 16.82 -3.77 5.54
N LYS A 103 16.21 -2.59 5.46
CA LYS A 103 15.72 -1.85 6.63
C LYS A 103 14.22 -1.96 6.69
N LEU A 104 13.69 -2.25 7.87
CA LEU A 104 12.27 -2.16 8.16
C LEU A 104 11.97 -0.83 8.85
N VAL A 105 10.92 -0.15 8.39
CA VAL A 105 10.28 0.96 9.08
C VAL A 105 8.83 0.56 9.31
N THR A 106 8.43 0.47 10.58
CA THR A 106 7.04 0.33 10.95
C THR A 106 6.46 1.70 11.31
N ILE A 107 5.26 2.00 10.84
CA ILE A 107 4.56 3.26 11.11
C ILE A 107 3.39 2.95 12.07
N PRO A 108 3.46 3.36 13.35
CA PRO A 108 2.38 3.14 14.31
C PRO A 108 1.07 3.77 13.85
N GLY A 109 -0.03 3.03 13.93
CA GLY A 109 -1.35 3.56 13.55
C GLY A 109 -1.63 3.63 12.05
N MET A 110 -0.64 3.31 11.20
CA MET A 110 -0.84 3.19 9.76
C MET A 110 -1.52 1.86 9.44
N GLY A 111 -2.57 1.94 8.62
CA GLY A 111 -3.31 0.82 8.05
C GLY A 111 -2.81 0.49 6.66
N HIS A 112 -3.72 0.09 5.78
CA HIS A 112 -3.41 -0.25 4.39
C HIS A 112 -3.30 0.98 3.47
N ASP A 113 -4.08 2.02 3.76
CA ASP A 113 -4.10 3.27 2.99
C ASP A 113 -3.12 4.31 3.56
N LEU A 114 -2.91 5.39 2.79
CA LEU A 114 -1.93 6.43 3.09
C LEU A 114 -2.63 7.74 3.47
N GLU A 115 -3.14 7.82 4.70
CA GLU A 115 -3.83 9.01 5.21
C GLU A 115 -2.90 10.03 5.89
N GLY A 116 -3.37 11.29 5.93
CA GLY A 116 -2.70 12.37 6.64
C GLY A 116 -1.24 12.56 6.19
N GLU A 117 -0.31 12.50 7.15
CA GLU A 117 1.13 12.72 6.93
C GLU A 117 1.89 11.47 6.47
N ILE A 118 1.25 10.30 6.36
CA ILE A 118 1.90 9.05 5.93
C ILE A 118 2.66 9.22 4.60
N PRO A 119 2.09 9.84 3.54
CA PRO A 119 2.81 10.06 2.29
C PRO A 119 4.13 10.82 2.49
N ASP A 120 4.12 11.87 3.31
CA ASP A 120 5.31 12.68 3.58
C ASP A 120 6.38 11.89 4.34
N MET A 121 5.97 11.07 5.32
CA MET A 121 6.89 10.16 6.02
C MET A 121 7.54 9.16 5.05
N ILE A 122 6.75 8.54 4.17
CA ILE A 122 7.26 7.62 3.14
C ILE A 122 8.27 8.34 2.23
N VAL A 123 7.93 9.54 1.74
CA VAL A 123 8.83 10.34 0.89
C VAL A 123 10.15 10.64 1.59
N GLN A 124 10.12 10.99 2.88
CA GLN A 124 11.34 11.23 3.66
C GLN A 124 12.21 9.96 3.76
N HIS A 125 11.61 8.82 4.05
CA HIS A 125 12.33 7.54 4.15
C HIS A 125 12.93 7.10 2.81
N VAL A 126 12.17 7.20 1.72
CA VAL A 126 12.63 6.89 0.36
C VAL A 126 13.76 7.83 -0.06
N THR A 127 13.62 9.13 0.19
CA THR A 127 14.67 10.12 -0.12
C THR A 127 15.96 9.84 0.64
N ARG A 128 15.86 9.42 1.91
CA ARG A 128 17.03 9.04 2.73
C ARG A 128 17.74 7.81 2.17
N LEU A 129 17.00 6.81 1.69
CA LEU A 129 17.57 5.62 1.05
C LEU A 129 18.31 5.99 -0.23
N ALA A 130 17.70 6.82 -1.08
CA ALA A 130 18.25 7.26 -2.35
C ALA A 130 19.59 7.99 -2.17
N ARG A 131 19.67 8.92 -1.21
CA ARG A 131 20.91 9.68 -0.92
C ARG A 131 22.07 8.80 -0.47
N ARG A 132 21.83 7.87 0.46
CA ARG A 132 22.88 6.95 0.97
C ARG A 132 23.45 6.03 -0.11
N SER A 133 22.63 5.67 -1.09
CA SER A 133 23.02 4.82 -2.21
C SER A 133 23.92 5.56 -3.21
N GLY A 134 23.85 6.90 -3.25
CA GLY A 134 24.74 7.75 -4.04
C GLY A 134 26.14 7.88 -3.43
N ASP A 135 26.22 8.01 -2.11
CA ASP A 135 27.50 8.19 -1.39
C ASP A 135 28.35 6.92 -1.35
N SER A 136 27.73 5.74 -1.50
CA SER A 136 28.42 4.43 -1.46
C SER A 136 29.09 4.02 -2.79
N ARG A 137 28.98 4.86 -3.83
CA ARG A 137 29.54 4.63 -5.18
C ARG A 137 30.68 5.61 -5.53
N SER A 138 31.18 6.34 -4.53
CA SER A 138 32.39 7.18 -4.59
C SER A 138 33.58 6.47 -3.97
#